data_AF-A0A946S956-F1
#
_entry.id   AF-A0A946S956-F1
#
_cell.length_a   1.000
_cell.length_b   1.000
_cell.length_c   1.000
_cell.angle_alpha   90.00
_cell.angle_beta   90.00
_cell.angle_gamma   90.00
#
_symmetry.space_group_name_H-M   'P 1'
#
loop_
_entity.id
_entity.type
_entity.pdbx_description
1 polymer ?
#
loop_
_entity_poly.entity_id
_entity_poly.type
_entity_poly.pdbx_seq_one_letter_code
_entity_poly.pdbx_strand_id
1 'polypeptide(L)'
;MSFILLFSPTIFFAQNPNPSPEVDAYILDEMDYENLPGMSTLIVKEGEIVWVESYGMADIENSIPVSDNTAFLMASVSKLFTGTALMQLFEDGQIDLDEDINNYLPFSVSNPNYPDNSITFRMLMTHTSSISDNWSAIDNYYSMGDPTISLADCMEGYFSTSGVDYDPQNNFNNDIPGSAFDYSNMATDLAGYLVEIISQELFSEYSNTEVFDVLCMENTSWYLSDFDTLNVARPYDWQGGQFSPFAHYGFADYPSGLLRSNVLDLANFMIAYLQNGLFNSNQLLSGASVDEMLTFQIPNIDNTQGLNWYTEEIYLSGGGVIDLWGHNGGESGATTELYINPVNQIGIVVLSNGEGELLYVVDELYDYAISLSTSGVGNPSCDNVSIDGTTIITSSINAYPNPATDIFTIESEKGGLVTLYSLLGKQILTQEVSRVDEIDVSKIESGNYFLQLDNARIKLVIH
;
A
#
# COMPACT_ATOMS: atom_id res chain seq x y z
N MET A 1 51.28 16.72 11.66
CA MET A 1 49.83 17.03 11.64
C MET A 1 49.20 16.08 10.65
N SER A 2 48.59 15.01 11.16
CA SER A 2 47.81 14.08 10.34
C SER A 2 46.40 14.65 10.22
N PHE A 3 45.94 14.88 8.99
CA PHE A 3 44.54 15.15 8.72
C PHE A 3 43.80 13.82 8.63
N ILE A 4 42.89 13.60 9.58
CA ILE A 4 41.89 12.53 9.51
C ILE A 4 40.77 13.09 8.62
N LEU A 5 40.59 12.49 7.45
CA LEU A 5 39.41 12.69 6.60
C LEU A 5 38.27 11.89 7.22
N LEU A 6 37.32 12.59 7.85
CA LEU A 6 36.03 12.04 8.23
C LEU A 6 35.14 12.06 6.97
N PHE A 7 34.76 10.90 6.47
CA PHE A 7 33.68 10.76 5.50
C PHE A 7 32.36 10.88 6.25
N SER A 8 31.57 11.92 5.95
CA SER A 8 30.15 11.93 6.30
C SER A 8 29.39 11.02 5.34
N PRO A 9 28.48 10.15 5.81
CA PRO A 9 27.61 9.42 4.92
C PRO A 9 26.59 10.40 4.33
N THR A 10 26.63 10.60 3.02
CA THR A 10 25.52 11.19 2.29
C THR A 10 24.41 10.15 2.20
N ILE A 11 23.28 10.39 2.87
CA ILE A 11 22.04 9.62 2.67
C ILE A 11 21.48 10.08 1.32
N PHE A 12 21.51 9.18 0.33
CA PHE A 12 20.82 9.34 -0.95
C PHE A 12 19.37 8.90 -0.75
N PHE A 13 18.39 9.68 -1.21
CA PHE A 13 17.07 9.11 -1.52
C PHE A 13 17.30 8.05 -2.61
N ALA A 14 16.74 6.87 -2.41
CA ALA A 14 17.16 5.63 -3.07
C ALA A 14 17.12 5.73 -4.59
N GLN A 15 18.26 6.05 -5.20
CA GLN A 15 18.60 5.59 -6.53
C GLN A 15 18.40 4.06 -6.50
N ASN A 16 17.68 3.49 -7.47
CA ASN A 16 17.49 2.04 -7.59
C ASN A 16 18.80 1.33 -7.19
N PRO A 17 18.84 0.55 -6.09
CA PRO A 17 20.10 0.10 -5.51
C PRO A 17 20.87 -0.82 -6.44
N ASN A 18 20.15 -1.57 -7.28
CA ASN A 18 20.71 -2.57 -8.18
C ASN A 18 20.08 -2.44 -9.58
N PRO A 19 20.30 -1.34 -10.31
CA PRO A 19 19.64 -1.12 -11.59
C PRO A 19 20.09 -2.18 -12.62
N SER A 20 19.15 -2.70 -13.40
CA SER A 20 19.42 -3.69 -14.45
C SER A 20 18.66 -3.33 -15.73
N PRO A 21 19.38 -2.86 -16.78
CA PRO A 21 18.77 -2.57 -18.07
C PRO A 21 18.10 -3.80 -18.72
N GLU A 22 18.54 -5.01 -18.39
CA GLU A 22 17.94 -6.25 -18.87
C GLU A 22 16.55 -6.48 -18.25
N VAL A 23 16.43 -6.33 -16.93
CA VAL A 23 15.14 -6.42 -16.22
C VAL A 23 14.22 -5.27 -16.65
N ASP A 24 14.75 -4.05 -16.76
CA ASP A 24 13.98 -2.89 -17.24
C ASP A 24 13.42 -3.14 -18.64
N ALA A 25 14.22 -3.71 -19.55
CA ALA A 25 13.78 -4.02 -20.90
C ALA A 25 12.70 -5.11 -20.93
N TYR A 26 12.82 -6.14 -20.09
CA TYR A 26 11.81 -7.18 -19.97
C TYR A 26 10.47 -6.60 -19.48
N ILE A 27 10.50 -5.78 -18.41
CA ILE A 27 9.29 -5.14 -17.87
C ILE A 27 8.63 -4.25 -18.91
N LEU A 28 9.41 -3.45 -19.64
CA LEU A 28 8.88 -2.60 -20.72
C LEU A 28 8.28 -3.42 -21.87
N ASP A 29 8.89 -4.55 -22.24
CA ASP A 29 8.35 -5.46 -23.27
C ASP A 29 7.01 -6.09 -22.80
N GLU A 30 6.89 -6.50 -21.54
CA GLU A 30 5.65 -7.02 -20.96
C GLU A 30 4.57 -5.93 -20.85
N MET A 31 4.93 -4.71 -20.42
CA MET A 31 4.00 -3.58 -20.41
C MET A 31 3.46 -3.26 -21.82
N ASP A 32 4.32 -3.29 -22.84
CA ASP A 32 3.90 -3.08 -24.23
C ASP A 32 3.02 -4.24 -24.74
N TYR A 33 3.31 -5.48 -24.35
CA TYR A 33 2.55 -6.67 -24.75
C TYR A 33 1.14 -6.68 -24.14
N GLU A 34 1.05 -6.46 -22.83
CA GLU A 34 -0.20 -6.41 -22.07
C GLU A 34 -0.96 -5.09 -22.26
N ASN A 35 -0.32 -4.07 -22.86
CA ASN A 35 -0.85 -2.71 -23.03
C ASN A 35 -1.14 -2.05 -21.68
N LEU A 36 -0.11 -1.92 -20.84
CA LEU A 36 -0.21 -1.30 -19.52
C LEU A 36 0.21 0.17 -19.58
N PRO A 37 -0.58 1.11 -19.01
CA PRO A 37 -0.28 2.54 -19.09
C PRO A 37 0.87 2.96 -18.17
N GLY A 38 0.97 2.34 -17.00
CA GLY A 38 1.95 2.64 -15.97
C GLY A 38 2.11 1.47 -15.02
N MET A 39 3.29 1.35 -14.44
CA MET A 39 3.63 0.26 -13.54
C MET A 39 4.61 0.74 -12.47
N SER A 40 4.49 0.25 -11.24
CA SER A 40 5.50 0.40 -10.20
C SER A 40 5.87 -0.97 -9.64
N THR A 41 7.15 -1.19 -9.41
CA THR A 41 7.71 -2.52 -9.12
C THR A 41 8.80 -2.42 -8.07
N LEU A 42 8.89 -3.42 -7.18
CA LEU A 42 9.89 -3.41 -6.11
C LEU A 42 10.25 -4.82 -5.64
N ILE A 43 11.51 -4.98 -5.24
CA ILE A 43 12.05 -6.17 -4.58
C ILE A 43 12.57 -5.81 -3.19
N VAL A 44 12.06 -6.51 -2.18
CA VAL A 44 12.65 -6.60 -0.84
C VAL A 44 13.50 -7.86 -0.75
N LYS A 45 14.68 -7.79 -0.13
CA LYS A 45 15.47 -8.96 0.23
C LYS A 45 16.15 -8.80 1.58
N GLU A 46 16.00 -9.82 2.44
CA GLU A 46 16.57 -9.86 3.80
C GLU A 46 16.26 -8.60 4.64
N GLY A 47 15.05 -8.06 4.46
CA GLY A 47 14.60 -6.88 5.19
C GLY A 47 15.29 -5.60 4.74
N GLU A 48 15.54 -5.44 3.43
CA GLU A 48 15.94 -4.19 2.77
C GLU A 48 15.28 -4.08 1.39
N ILE A 49 14.97 -2.87 0.93
CA ILE A 49 14.66 -2.63 -0.48
C ILE A 49 15.96 -2.76 -1.28
N VAL A 50 16.01 -3.73 -2.19
CA VAL A 50 17.18 -4.00 -3.04
C VAL A 50 16.97 -3.57 -4.49
N TRP A 51 15.74 -3.36 -4.92
CA TRP A 51 15.43 -2.85 -6.26
C TRP A 51 14.06 -2.19 -6.25
N VAL A 52 13.91 -1.07 -6.95
CA VAL A 52 12.65 -0.36 -7.13
C VAL A 52 12.71 0.40 -8.45
N GLU A 53 11.66 0.28 -9.25
CA GLU A 53 11.47 1.10 -10.45
C GLU A 53 10.00 1.36 -10.76
N SER A 54 9.79 2.50 -11.45
CA SER A 54 8.48 2.99 -11.86
C SER A 54 8.49 3.41 -13.33
N TYR A 55 7.48 2.97 -14.08
CA TYR A 55 7.41 3.10 -15.54
C TYR A 55 6.06 3.69 -15.98
N GLY A 56 6.05 4.36 -17.13
CA GLY A 56 4.82 4.84 -17.77
C GLY A 56 4.11 5.97 -17.02
N MET A 57 2.77 6.00 -17.13
CA MET A 57 1.93 7.12 -16.72
C MET A 57 0.89 6.71 -15.67
N ALA A 58 0.92 7.38 -14.52
CA ALA A 58 -0.12 7.28 -13.50
C ALA A 58 -1.42 7.95 -13.98
N ASP A 59 -1.31 9.02 -14.76
CA ASP A 59 -2.44 9.69 -15.40
C ASP A 59 -2.02 10.22 -16.78
N ILE A 60 -2.53 9.59 -17.84
CA ILE A 60 -2.29 9.94 -19.24
C ILE A 60 -2.90 11.31 -19.56
N GLU A 61 -4.12 11.61 -19.10
CA GLU A 61 -4.81 12.85 -19.42
C GLU A 61 -4.10 14.06 -18.83
N ASN A 62 -3.53 13.92 -17.64
CA ASN A 62 -2.81 14.97 -16.93
C ASN A 62 -1.28 14.92 -17.15
N SER A 63 -0.79 13.95 -17.92
CA SER A 63 0.64 13.74 -18.17
C SER A 63 1.46 13.55 -16.88
N ILE A 64 0.92 12.79 -15.93
CA ILE A 64 1.57 12.47 -14.66
C ILE A 64 2.28 11.12 -14.80
N PRO A 65 3.62 11.07 -14.68
CA PRO A 65 4.35 9.81 -14.70
C PRO A 65 4.10 9.00 -13.42
N VAL A 66 4.26 7.68 -13.50
CA VAL A 66 4.34 6.86 -12.28
C VAL A 66 5.61 7.23 -11.51
N SER A 67 5.51 7.25 -10.19
CA SER A 67 6.63 7.39 -9.26
C SER A 67 6.49 6.36 -8.13
N ASP A 68 7.55 6.18 -7.35
CA ASP A 68 7.54 5.24 -6.22
C ASP A 68 6.53 5.61 -5.13
N ASN A 69 6.04 6.86 -5.14
CA ASN A 69 5.00 7.34 -4.22
C ASN A 69 3.58 7.23 -4.80
N THR A 70 3.44 6.85 -6.07
CA THR A 70 2.13 6.76 -6.72
C THR A 70 1.33 5.63 -6.10
N ALA A 71 0.15 5.95 -5.57
CA ALA A 71 -0.77 4.96 -4.99
C ALA A 71 -1.61 4.31 -6.10
N PHE A 72 -1.69 2.97 -6.08
CA PHE A 72 -2.49 2.16 -7.00
C PHE A 72 -3.67 1.53 -6.25
N LEU A 73 -4.76 1.25 -6.95
CA LEU A 73 -5.86 0.44 -6.42
C LEU A 73 -5.38 -1.01 -6.27
N MET A 74 -5.36 -1.51 -5.05
CA MET A 74 -4.79 -2.81 -4.69
C MET A 74 -5.69 -3.99 -5.04
N ALA A 75 -6.97 -3.75 -5.33
CA ALA A 75 -7.94 -4.81 -5.57
C ALA A 75 -7.81 -5.89 -4.47
N SER A 76 -7.83 -7.16 -4.85
CA SER A 76 -7.84 -8.28 -3.89
C SER A 76 -6.58 -8.43 -3.02
N VAL A 77 -5.47 -7.76 -3.31
CA VAL A 77 -4.33 -7.66 -2.37
C VAL A 77 -4.75 -7.02 -1.04
N SER A 78 -5.81 -6.21 -1.05
CA SER A 78 -6.44 -5.64 0.15
C SER A 78 -6.79 -6.68 1.21
N LYS A 79 -7.11 -7.92 0.81
CA LYS A 79 -7.49 -9.00 1.73
C LYS A 79 -6.38 -9.36 2.72
N LEU A 80 -5.12 -9.18 2.34
CA LEU A 80 -3.97 -9.40 3.21
C LEU A 80 -4.03 -8.48 4.45
N PHE A 81 -4.48 -7.23 4.25
CA PHE A 81 -4.62 -6.23 5.31
C PHE A 81 -5.82 -6.51 6.20
N THR A 82 -6.97 -6.86 5.61
CA THR A 82 -8.15 -7.30 6.37
C THR A 82 -7.86 -8.53 7.21
N GLY A 83 -7.10 -9.49 6.65
CA GLY A 83 -6.67 -10.68 7.37
C GLY A 83 -5.74 -10.37 8.54
N THR A 84 -4.80 -9.43 8.32
CA THR A 84 -3.88 -8.93 9.37
C THR A 84 -4.65 -8.31 10.53
N ALA A 85 -5.60 -7.41 10.24
CA ALA A 85 -6.42 -6.76 11.25
C ALA A 85 -7.26 -7.76 12.08
N LEU A 86 -7.86 -8.76 11.43
CA LEU A 86 -8.61 -9.79 12.14
C LEU A 86 -7.69 -10.65 13.03
N MET A 87 -6.47 -10.95 12.56
CA MET A 87 -5.49 -11.71 13.34
C MET A 87 -4.98 -10.92 14.55
N GLN A 88 -4.91 -9.59 14.51
CA GLN A 88 -4.61 -8.78 15.70
C GLN A 88 -5.67 -8.99 16.80
N LEU A 89 -6.96 -9.05 16.45
CA LEU A 89 -8.02 -9.36 17.41
C LEU A 89 -7.89 -10.78 17.99
N PHE A 90 -7.46 -11.75 17.18
CA PHE A 90 -7.16 -13.11 17.64
C PHE A 90 -5.98 -13.13 18.63
N GLU A 91 -4.89 -12.42 18.34
CA GLU A 91 -3.73 -12.32 19.24
C GLU A 91 -4.08 -11.71 20.59
N ASP A 92 -4.94 -10.69 20.58
CA ASP A 92 -5.45 -10.04 21.79
C ASP A 92 -6.45 -10.90 22.57
N GLY A 93 -6.81 -12.08 22.05
CA GLY A 93 -7.75 -13.02 22.65
C GLY A 93 -9.19 -12.50 22.66
N GLN A 94 -9.53 -11.59 21.74
CA GLN A 94 -10.89 -11.06 21.58
C GLN A 94 -11.78 -12.03 20.79
N ILE A 95 -11.16 -12.87 19.97
CA ILE A 95 -11.81 -13.93 19.18
C ILE A 95 -11.03 -15.25 19.27
N ASP A 96 -11.71 -16.35 18.98
CA ASP A 96 -11.17 -17.63 18.56
C ASP A 96 -11.52 -17.83 17.08
N LEU A 97 -10.54 -18.21 16.24
CA LEU A 97 -10.76 -18.36 14.79
C LEU A 97 -11.85 -19.40 14.44
N ASP A 98 -12.10 -20.36 15.32
CA ASP A 98 -13.04 -21.46 15.09
C ASP A 98 -14.40 -21.29 15.79
N GLU A 99 -14.66 -20.12 16.38
CA GLU A 99 -15.98 -19.81 16.94
C GLU A 99 -16.96 -19.21 15.92
N ASP A 100 -18.25 -19.23 16.26
CA ASP A 100 -19.32 -18.71 15.40
C ASP A 100 -19.32 -17.17 15.37
N ILE A 101 -19.24 -16.60 14.16
CA ILE A 101 -19.26 -15.14 13.95
C ILE A 101 -20.55 -14.47 14.46
N ASN A 102 -21.65 -15.23 14.54
CA ASN A 102 -22.93 -14.74 15.08
C ASN A 102 -22.87 -14.38 16.58
N ASN A 103 -21.80 -14.76 17.29
CA ASN A 103 -21.56 -14.31 18.66
C ASN A 103 -21.30 -12.79 18.75
N TYR A 104 -20.95 -12.15 17.64
CA TYR A 104 -20.51 -10.76 17.57
C TYR A 104 -21.46 -9.87 16.77
N LEU A 105 -22.05 -10.40 15.70
CA LEU A 105 -22.83 -9.61 14.75
C LEU A 105 -24.17 -9.11 15.34
N PRO A 106 -24.62 -7.90 14.94
CA PRO A 106 -25.94 -7.39 15.35
C PRO A 106 -27.11 -8.03 14.59
N PHE A 107 -26.83 -8.82 13.54
CA PHE A 107 -27.78 -9.60 12.77
C PHE A 107 -27.24 -11.03 12.56
N SER A 108 -28.11 -11.95 12.13
CA SER A 108 -27.72 -13.34 11.93
C SER A 108 -27.25 -13.58 10.49
N VAL A 109 -26.08 -14.19 10.35
CA VAL A 109 -25.51 -14.68 9.10
C VAL A 109 -25.43 -16.19 9.17
N SER A 110 -26.27 -16.86 8.39
CA SER A 110 -26.30 -18.32 8.31
C SER A 110 -26.70 -18.76 6.91
N ASN A 111 -26.08 -19.82 6.42
CA ASN A 111 -26.52 -20.43 5.17
C ASN A 111 -27.88 -21.10 5.39
N PRO A 112 -28.96 -20.67 4.72
CA PRO A 112 -30.30 -21.18 4.95
C PRO A 112 -30.49 -22.64 4.52
N ASN A 113 -29.60 -23.17 3.68
CA ASN A 113 -29.59 -24.60 3.31
C ASN A 113 -28.98 -25.46 4.43
N TYR A 114 -28.17 -24.87 5.31
CA TYR A 114 -27.46 -25.52 6.41
C TYR A 114 -27.55 -24.73 7.72
N PRO A 115 -28.77 -24.50 8.26
CA PRO A 115 -29.01 -23.57 9.37
C PRO A 115 -28.40 -24.02 10.72
N ASP A 116 -28.00 -25.29 10.83
CA ASP A 116 -27.36 -25.85 12.03
C ASP A 116 -25.81 -25.81 11.95
N ASN A 117 -25.25 -25.29 10.85
CA ASN A 117 -23.82 -25.18 10.62
C ASN A 117 -23.37 -23.71 10.75
N SER A 118 -22.57 -23.44 11.77
CA SER A 118 -21.98 -22.11 12.00
C SER A 118 -20.94 -21.75 10.94
N ILE A 119 -20.84 -20.45 10.65
CA ILE A 119 -19.74 -19.86 9.88
C ILE A 119 -18.74 -19.31 10.91
N THR A 120 -17.45 -19.62 10.73
CA THR A 120 -16.38 -19.16 11.64
C THR A 120 -15.48 -18.13 10.98
N PHE A 121 -14.67 -17.41 11.78
CA PHE A 121 -13.67 -16.48 11.28
C PHE A 121 -12.66 -17.15 10.33
N ARG A 122 -12.17 -18.35 10.70
CA ARG A 122 -11.29 -19.15 9.83
C ARG A 122 -11.94 -19.39 8.48
N MET A 123 -13.22 -19.77 8.45
CA MET A 123 -13.93 -20.02 7.20
C MET A 123 -14.10 -18.79 6.33
N LEU A 124 -14.24 -17.59 6.93
CA LEU A 124 -14.23 -16.33 6.18
C LEU A 124 -12.87 -16.11 5.53
N MET A 125 -11.79 -16.31 6.28
CA MET A 125 -10.42 -16.08 5.81
C MET A 125 -9.90 -17.14 4.83
N THR A 126 -10.48 -18.34 4.82
CA THR A 126 -10.08 -19.44 3.92
C THR A 126 -11.02 -19.60 2.74
N HIS A 127 -11.98 -18.69 2.54
CA HIS A 127 -13.01 -18.80 1.50
C HIS A 127 -13.78 -20.13 1.52
N THR A 128 -14.11 -20.62 2.72
CA THR A 128 -14.91 -21.85 2.90
C THR A 128 -16.22 -21.62 3.64
N SER A 129 -16.63 -20.37 3.81
CA SER A 129 -17.82 -19.98 4.59
C SER A 129 -19.15 -20.37 3.95
N SER A 130 -19.14 -20.80 2.68
CA SER A 130 -20.31 -20.94 1.79
C SER A 130 -21.01 -19.62 1.44
N ILE A 131 -20.43 -18.47 1.78
CA ILE A 131 -20.87 -17.16 1.27
C ILE A 131 -20.45 -17.07 -0.20
N SER A 132 -21.35 -16.58 -1.05
CA SER A 132 -21.16 -16.45 -2.49
C SER A 132 -21.27 -14.99 -2.90
N ASP A 133 -20.52 -14.57 -3.90
CA ASP A 133 -20.57 -13.20 -4.42
C ASP A 133 -21.76 -13.02 -5.40
N ASN A 134 -22.88 -12.52 -4.86
CA ASN A 134 -24.02 -12.07 -5.66
C ASN A 134 -23.72 -10.73 -6.37
N TRP A 135 -23.13 -10.81 -7.56
CA TRP A 135 -22.80 -9.63 -8.38
C TRP A 135 -23.99 -8.72 -8.70
N SER A 136 -25.22 -9.25 -8.76
CA SER A 136 -26.41 -8.41 -8.98
C SER A 136 -26.71 -7.44 -7.82
N ALA A 137 -26.22 -7.77 -6.62
CA ALA A 137 -26.22 -6.89 -5.44
C ALA A 137 -24.94 -6.04 -5.38
N ILE A 138 -23.78 -6.69 -5.47
CA ILE A 138 -22.44 -6.06 -5.31
C ILE A 138 -22.23 -4.91 -6.30
N ASP A 139 -22.68 -5.05 -7.56
CA ASP A 139 -22.56 -3.98 -8.58
C ASP A 139 -23.23 -2.66 -8.13
N ASN A 140 -24.21 -2.71 -7.21
CA ASN A 140 -24.89 -1.51 -6.70
C ASN A 140 -24.11 -0.79 -5.59
N TYR A 141 -23.04 -1.39 -5.06
CA TYR A 141 -22.19 -0.79 -4.03
C TYR A 141 -21.13 0.15 -4.61
N TYR A 142 -20.89 0.07 -5.92
CA TYR A 142 -19.95 0.94 -6.62
C TYR A 142 -20.45 2.40 -6.73
N SER A 143 -19.54 3.34 -6.47
CA SER A 143 -19.76 4.78 -6.64
C SER A 143 -18.52 5.45 -7.23
N MET A 144 -18.71 6.63 -7.83
CA MET A 144 -17.58 7.47 -8.23
C MET A 144 -16.93 8.09 -6.98
N GLY A 145 -15.60 8.06 -6.91
CA GLY A 145 -14.85 8.50 -5.73
C GLY A 145 -14.96 7.51 -4.58
N ASP A 146 -15.32 7.99 -3.39
CA ASP A 146 -15.46 7.15 -2.21
C ASP A 146 -16.82 6.44 -2.14
N PRO A 147 -16.93 5.34 -1.36
CA PRO A 147 -18.18 4.67 -1.11
C PRO A 147 -19.23 5.62 -0.52
N THR A 148 -20.47 5.51 -1.00
CA THR A 148 -21.61 6.32 -0.50
C THR A 148 -22.47 5.60 0.53
N ILE A 149 -22.21 4.31 0.75
CA ILE A 149 -22.89 3.44 1.70
C ILE A 149 -21.83 3.03 2.74
N SER A 150 -22.20 2.99 4.01
CA SER A 150 -21.29 2.53 5.07
C SER A 150 -21.05 1.02 4.98
N LEU A 151 -19.91 0.53 5.48
CA LEU A 151 -19.66 -0.91 5.56
C LEU A 151 -20.75 -1.63 6.35
N ALA A 152 -21.20 -1.05 7.47
CA ALA A 152 -22.29 -1.59 8.28
C ALA A 152 -23.60 -1.74 7.48
N ASP A 153 -24.02 -0.69 6.75
CA ASP A 153 -25.24 -0.73 5.94
C ASP A 153 -25.11 -1.72 4.77
N CYS A 154 -23.92 -1.83 4.17
CA CYS A 154 -23.62 -2.81 3.12
C CYS A 154 -23.75 -4.25 3.66
N MET A 155 -23.09 -4.56 4.77
CA MET A 155 -23.13 -5.90 5.37
C MET A 155 -24.53 -6.28 5.88
N GLU A 156 -25.23 -5.35 6.54
CA GLU A 156 -26.62 -5.60 6.97
C GLU A 156 -27.54 -5.77 5.75
N GLY A 157 -27.37 -4.93 4.72
CA GLY A 157 -28.14 -5.01 3.47
C GLY A 157 -27.99 -6.35 2.75
N TYR A 158 -26.77 -6.90 2.75
CA TYR A 158 -26.43 -8.13 2.06
C TYR A 158 -26.80 -9.40 2.85
N PHE A 159 -26.53 -9.43 4.15
CA PHE A 159 -26.63 -10.68 4.94
C PHE A 159 -27.88 -10.79 5.80
N SER A 160 -28.49 -9.67 6.22
CA SER A 160 -29.67 -9.73 7.07
C SER A 160 -30.88 -10.22 6.28
N THR A 161 -31.70 -11.11 6.85
CA THR A 161 -32.95 -11.55 6.20
C THR A 161 -33.96 -10.43 5.91
N SER A 162 -33.78 -9.25 6.51
CA SER A 162 -34.54 -8.02 6.20
C SER A 162 -33.77 -7.00 5.36
N GLY A 163 -32.53 -7.32 5.00
CA GLY A 163 -31.66 -6.51 4.16
C GLY A 163 -32.21 -6.40 2.75
N VAL A 164 -31.89 -5.29 2.09
CA VAL A 164 -32.42 -4.95 0.75
C VAL A 164 -31.84 -5.83 -0.36
N ASP A 165 -30.65 -6.39 -0.14
CA ASP A 165 -29.87 -7.19 -1.09
C ASP A 165 -29.76 -8.66 -0.68
N TYR A 166 -30.51 -9.06 0.37
CA TYR A 166 -30.53 -10.44 0.83
C TYR A 166 -31.24 -11.34 -0.18
N ASP A 167 -30.47 -12.21 -0.82
CA ASP A 167 -30.97 -13.29 -1.66
C ASP A 167 -30.33 -14.62 -1.24
N PRO A 168 -31.04 -15.50 -0.51
CA PRO A 168 -30.47 -16.72 0.02
C PRO A 168 -30.00 -17.71 -1.05
N GLN A 169 -30.47 -17.58 -2.30
CA GLN A 169 -30.06 -18.45 -3.40
C GLN A 169 -28.79 -17.97 -4.10
N ASN A 170 -28.45 -16.68 -3.97
CA ASN A 170 -27.32 -16.06 -4.67
C ASN A 170 -26.21 -15.60 -3.71
N ASN A 171 -26.55 -15.29 -2.45
CA ASN A 171 -25.60 -14.85 -1.42
C ASN A 171 -24.93 -16.03 -0.70
N PHE A 172 -25.44 -17.26 -0.89
CA PHE A 172 -24.89 -18.47 -0.31
C PHE A 172 -24.87 -19.62 -1.31
N ASN A 173 -23.78 -20.39 -1.28
CA ASN A 173 -23.64 -21.64 -2.02
C ASN A 173 -24.44 -22.78 -1.38
N ASN A 174 -24.61 -23.86 -2.14
CA ASN A 174 -25.30 -25.07 -1.66
C ASN A 174 -24.34 -26.08 -1.00
N ASP A 175 -23.18 -25.62 -0.53
CA ASP A 175 -22.20 -26.42 0.22
C ASP A 175 -22.29 -26.16 1.72
N ILE A 176 -22.01 -27.18 2.53
CA ILE A 176 -21.96 -27.04 3.99
C ILE A 176 -20.81 -26.07 4.33
N PRO A 177 -20.98 -25.07 5.21
CA PRO A 177 -19.86 -24.25 5.70
C PRO A 177 -18.67 -25.12 6.12
N GLY A 178 -17.48 -24.79 5.61
CA GLY A 178 -16.22 -25.49 5.82
C GLY A 178 -15.98 -26.73 4.93
N SER A 179 -16.89 -27.07 4.00
CA SER A 179 -16.77 -28.28 3.20
C SER A 179 -16.24 -28.09 1.76
N ALA A 180 -16.27 -26.87 1.25
CA ALA A 180 -15.81 -26.52 -0.09
C ALA A 180 -15.17 -25.14 -0.08
N PHE A 181 -14.19 -24.94 -0.96
CA PHE A 181 -13.60 -23.64 -1.26
C PHE A 181 -14.44 -22.97 -2.35
N ASP A 182 -14.81 -21.71 -2.12
CA ASP A 182 -15.31 -20.82 -3.14
C ASP A 182 -14.91 -19.39 -2.79
N TYR A 183 -14.12 -18.77 -3.66
CA TYR A 183 -13.61 -17.42 -3.44
C TYR A 183 -14.77 -16.43 -3.26
N SER A 184 -14.71 -15.62 -2.20
CA SER A 184 -15.74 -14.64 -1.91
C SER A 184 -15.15 -13.36 -1.33
N ASN A 185 -15.41 -12.26 -2.04
CA ASN A 185 -15.16 -10.91 -1.55
C ASN A 185 -16.01 -10.64 -0.32
N MET A 186 -17.31 -10.93 -0.40
CA MET A 186 -18.27 -10.68 0.70
C MET A 186 -17.91 -11.41 2.00
N ALA A 187 -17.28 -12.58 1.93
CA ALA A 187 -16.74 -13.26 3.11
C ALA A 187 -15.61 -12.46 3.79
N THR A 188 -14.73 -11.85 2.99
CA THR A 188 -13.66 -10.98 3.50
C THR A 188 -14.21 -9.64 3.99
N ASP A 189 -15.21 -9.08 3.30
CA ASP A 189 -15.85 -7.83 3.73
C ASP A 189 -16.57 -7.99 5.07
N LEU A 190 -17.21 -9.15 5.28
CA LEU A 190 -17.77 -9.51 6.57
C LEU A 190 -16.69 -9.65 7.65
N ALA A 191 -15.50 -10.15 7.30
CA ALA A 191 -14.36 -10.20 8.22
C ALA A 191 -13.87 -8.78 8.60
N GLY A 192 -13.78 -7.86 7.65
CA GLY A 192 -13.46 -6.46 7.93
C GLY A 192 -14.52 -5.78 8.80
N TYR A 193 -15.80 -6.05 8.55
CA TYR A 193 -16.89 -5.54 9.39
C TYR A 193 -16.89 -6.13 10.81
N LEU A 194 -16.53 -7.40 10.96
CA LEU A 194 -16.34 -8.02 12.27
C LEU A 194 -15.23 -7.34 13.06
N VAL A 195 -14.14 -6.91 12.40
CA VAL A 195 -13.11 -6.09 13.06
C VAL A 195 -13.74 -4.81 13.61
N GLU A 196 -14.53 -4.09 12.80
CA GLU A 196 -15.21 -2.86 13.21
C GLU A 196 -16.15 -3.06 14.41
N ILE A 197 -16.91 -4.15 14.42
CA ILE A 197 -17.84 -4.46 15.51
C ILE A 197 -17.12 -4.80 16.81
N ILE A 198 -16.01 -5.53 16.73
CA ILE A 198 -15.29 -6.04 17.90
C ILE A 198 -14.41 -4.95 18.51
N SER A 199 -13.69 -4.19 17.67
CA SER A 199 -12.87 -3.06 18.11
C SER A 199 -13.69 -1.85 18.55
N GLN A 200 -14.94 -1.72 18.05
CA GLN A 200 -15.79 -0.53 18.16
C GLN A 200 -15.20 0.72 17.47
N GLU A 201 -14.39 0.50 16.43
CA GLU A 201 -13.77 1.53 15.60
C GLU A 201 -14.06 1.21 14.13
N LEU A 202 -14.24 2.23 13.27
CA LEU A 202 -14.47 1.96 11.84
C LEU A 202 -13.29 1.15 11.29
N PHE A 203 -13.55 0.15 10.43
CA PHE A 203 -12.48 -0.72 9.93
C PHE A 203 -11.35 0.06 9.24
N SER A 204 -11.69 1.14 8.54
CA SER A 204 -10.72 2.08 7.96
C SER A 204 -9.84 2.78 9.01
N GLU A 205 -10.42 3.19 10.14
CA GLU A 205 -9.70 3.85 11.23
C GLU A 205 -8.79 2.85 11.96
N TYR A 206 -9.30 1.66 12.26
CA TYR A 206 -8.52 0.57 12.86
C TYR A 206 -7.32 0.19 11.99
N SER A 207 -7.52 0.07 10.68
CA SER A 207 -6.43 -0.22 9.74
C SER A 207 -5.36 0.87 9.76
N ASN A 208 -5.76 2.15 9.82
CA ASN A 208 -4.82 3.26 9.88
C ASN A 208 -3.96 3.17 11.15
N THR A 209 -4.57 2.99 12.33
CA THR A 209 -3.84 3.04 13.60
C THR A 209 -3.06 1.77 13.93
N GLU A 210 -3.66 0.60 13.68
CA GLU A 210 -3.11 -0.69 14.13
C GLU A 210 -2.25 -1.37 13.06
N VAL A 211 -2.35 -0.95 11.79
CA VAL A 211 -1.57 -1.53 10.68
C VAL A 211 -0.70 -0.48 10.00
N PHE A 212 -1.30 0.57 9.41
CA PHE A 212 -0.55 1.49 8.56
C PHE A 212 0.42 2.37 9.37
N ASP A 213 0.01 2.94 10.49
CA ASP A 213 0.87 3.75 11.37
C ASP A 213 1.99 2.90 11.99
N VAL A 214 1.69 1.65 12.37
CA VAL A 214 2.66 0.68 12.92
C VAL A 214 3.77 0.38 11.91
N LEU A 215 3.40 0.29 10.62
CA LEU A 215 4.29 0.00 9.50
C LEU A 215 4.77 1.24 8.75
N CYS A 216 4.35 2.43 9.18
CA CYS A 216 4.73 3.71 8.58
C CYS A 216 4.38 3.78 7.08
N MET A 217 3.16 3.34 6.77
CA MET A 217 2.57 3.32 5.45
C MET A 217 1.74 4.60 5.23
N GLU A 218 2.41 5.75 5.15
CA GLU A 218 1.78 7.09 5.14
C GLU A 218 1.01 7.41 3.84
N ASN A 219 1.17 6.60 2.79
CA ASN A 219 0.50 6.76 1.49
C ASN A 219 -0.41 5.56 1.22
N THR A 220 -1.03 5.03 2.27
CA THR A 220 -1.95 3.91 2.23
C THR A 220 -3.26 4.29 2.92
N SER A 221 -4.37 4.14 2.20
CA SER A 221 -5.71 4.36 2.75
C SER A 221 -6.77 3.64 1.91
N TRP A 222 -7.90 3.33 2.56
CA TRP A 222 -9.10 2.76 1.94
C TRP A 222 -9.87 3.78 1.10
N TYR A 223 -9.80 5.08 1.45
CA TYR A 223 -10.61 6.11 0.80
C TYR A 223 -9.76 7.06 -0.03
N LEU A 224 -10.26 7.38 -1.22
CA LEU A 224 -9.65 8.33 -2.15
C LEU A 224 -9.53 9.73 -1.53
N SER A 225 -10.48 10.14 -0.68
CA SER A 225 -10.44 11.46 -0.03
C SER A 225 -9.26 11.68 0.91
N ASP A 226 -8.54 10.63 1.29
CA ASP A 226 -7.33 10.72 2.10
C ASP A 226 -6.06 11.00 1.26
N PHE A 227 -6.19 11.04 -0.06
CA PHE A 227 -5.08 11.29 -0.97
C PHE A 227 -5.15 12.67 -1.63
N ASP A 228 -3.98 13.23 -1.98
CA ASP A 228 -3.91 14.11 -3.14
C ASP A 228 -4.15 13.24 -4.38
N THR A 229 -5.26 13.44 -5.07
CA THR A 229 -5.63 12.65 -6.25
C THR A 229 -4.59 12.68 -7.37
N LEU A 230 -3.69 13.67 -7.40
CA LEU A 230 -2.58 13.70 -8.35
C LEU A 230 -1.51 12.63 -8.07
N ASN A 231 -1.50 12.06 -6.86
CA ASN A 231 -0.61 10.96 -6.46
C ASN A 231 -1.28 9.58 -6.57
N VAL A 232 -2.53 9.50 -7.02
CA VAL A 232 -3.25 8.23 -7.19
C VAL A 232 -3.29 7.88 -8.67
N ALA A 233 -2.82 6.68 -9.03
CA ALA A 233 -2.88 6.21 -10.40
C ALA A 233 -4.34 6.08 -10.86
N ARG A 234 -4.62 6.67 -12.02
CA ARG A 234 -5.93 6.61 -12.65
C ARG A 234 -6.09 5.24 -13.32
N PRO A 235 -7.19 4.50 -13.09
CA PRO A 235 -7.40 3.22 -13.73
C PRO A 235 -7.71 3.38 -15.23
N TYR A 236 -7.19 2.50 -16.09
CA TYR A 236 -7.44 2.51 -17.53
C TYR A 236 -7.81 1.13 -18.09
N ASP A 237 -8.69 1.15 -19.08
CA ASP A 237 -8.92 0.02 -19.98
C ASP A 237 -8.22 0.28 -21.32
N TRP A 238 -7.73 -0.78 -21.98
CA TRP A 238 -7.20 -0.72 -23.32
C TRP A 238 -8.24 -1.16 -24.35
N GLN A 239 -8.87 -0.18 -25.01
CA GLN A 239 -9.88 -0.44 -26.04
C GLN A 239 -9.50 0.18 -27.38
N GLY A 240 -9.50 -0.64 -28.44
CA GLY A 240 -9.37 -0.15 -29.82
C GLY A 240 -8.03 0.53 -30.11
N GLY A 241 -6.96 0.14 -29.42
CA GLY A 241 -5.62 0.71 -29.59
C GLY A 241 -5.38 2.01 -28.82
N GLN A 242 -6.22 2.32 -27.83
CA GLN A 242 -6.11 3.50 -26.99
C GLN A 242 -6.47 3.19 -25.54
N PHE A 243 -5.81 3.89 -24.62
CA PHE A 243 -6.16 3.90 -23.21
C PHE A 243 -7.42 4.74 -22.99
N SER A 244 -8.46 4.11 -22.43
CA SER A 244 -9.70 4.73 -22.03
C SER A 244 -9.73 4.84 -20.50
N PRO A 245 -9.74 6.05 -19.93
CA PRO A 245 -9.70 6.19 -18.48
C PRO A 245 -11.03 5.81 -17.83
N PHE A 246 -10.94 5.14 -16.68
CA PHE A 246 -12.02 5.17 -15.70
C PHE A 246 -11.98 6.46 -14.88
N ALA A 247 -13.10 6.80 -14.24
CA ALA A 247 -13.03 7.71 -13.09
C ALA A 247 -12.43 6.95 -11.91
N HIS A 248 -11.86 7.63 -10.92
CA HIS A 248 -11.67 6.96 -9.64
C HIS A 248 -13.04 6.57 -9.07
N TYR A 249 -13.12 5.36 -8.54
CA TYR A 249 -14.33 4.76 -8.00
C TYR A 249 -14.02 4.05 -6.69
N GLY A 250 -15.06 3.69 -5.96
CA GLY A 250 -14.99 2.88 -4.77
C GLY A 250 -16.28 2.12 -4.56
N PHE A 251 -16.28 1.24 -3.57
CA PHE A 251 -17.40 0.34 -3.30
C PHE A 251 -17.53 0.08 -1.80
N ALA A 252 -18.75 -0.13 -1.32
CA ALA A 252 -19.06 -0.14 0.12
C ALA A 252 -18.56 -1.40 0.85
N ASP A 253 -18.42 -2.50 0.12
CA ASP A 253 -17.73 -3.74 0.45
C ASP A 253 -16.21 -3.58 0.26
N TYR A 254 -15.66 -2.49 0.84
CA TYR A 254 -14.29 -2.06 0.61
C TYR A 254 -13.17 -2.94 1.19
N PRO A 255 -13.32 -3.66 2.32
CA PRO A 255 -12.22 -4.43 2.93
C PRO A 255 -11.59 -5.49 2.02
N SER A 256 -12.33 -5.99 1.04
CA SER A 256 -11.87 -7.03 0.13
C SER A 256 -11.08 -6.49 -1.05
N GLY A 257 -11.15 -5.18 -1.35
CA GLY A 257 -10.72 -4.68 -2.66
C GLY A 257 -10.23 -3.23 -2.77
N LEU A 258 -10.66 -2.32 -1.89
CA LEU A 258 -10.57 -0.88 -2.20
C LEU A 258 -9.26 -0.20 -1.77
N LEU A 259 -8.37 -0.91 -1.07
CA LEU A 259 -7.16 -0.31 -0.53
C LEU A 259 -6.37 0.36 -1.65
N ARG A 260 -5.83 1.54 -1.38
CA ARG A 260 -4.84 2.19 -2.23
C ARG A 260 -3.53 2.27 -1.49
N SER A 261 -2.45 1.88 -2.14
CA SER A 261 -1.11 1.89 -1.56
C SER A 261 -0.06 2.06 -2.66
N ASN A 262 1.18 2.34 -2.28
CA ASN A 262 2.32 2.44 -3.19
C ASN A 262 3.36 1.35 -2.88
N VAL A 263 4.33 1.17 -3.78
CA VAL A 263 5.34 0.11 -3.63
C VAL A 263 6.20 0.26 -2.37
N LEU A 264 6.46 1.49 -1.90
CA LEU A 264 7.30 1.75 -0.73
C LEU A 264 6.58 1.35 0.57
N ASP A 265 5.31 1.70 0.70
CA ASP A 265 4.47 1.31 1.83
C ASP A 265 4.29 -0.22 1.86
N LEU A 266 4.02 -0.84 0.70
CA LEU A 266 3.90 -2.29 0.58
C LEU A 266 5.21 -3.01 0.89
N ALA A 267 6.36 -2.38 0.64
CA ALA A 267 7.64 -2.91 1.09
C ALA A 267 7.67 -3.09 2.61
N ASN A 268 7.16 -2.12 3.38
CA ASN A 268 7.12 -2.21 4.85
C ASN A 268 6.25 -3.38 5.32
N PHE A 269 5.08 -3.55 4.68
CA PHE A 269 4.20 -4.69 4.95
C PHE A 269 4.88 -6.03 4.67
N MET A 270 5.53 -6.18 3.50
CA MET A 270 6.28 -7.39 3.16
C MET A 270 7.45 -7.63 4.12
N ILE A 271 8.20 -6.60 4.48
CA ILE A 271 9.31 -6.68 5.45
C ILE A 271 8.78 -7.18 6.79
N ALA A 272 7.65 -6.66 7.27
CA ALA A 272 7.07 -7.09 8.54
C ALA A 272 6.79 -8.61 8.56
N TYR A 273 6.16 -9.14 7.52
CA TYR A 273 5.89 -10.58 7.40
C TYR A 273 7.18 -11.40 7.26
N LEU A 274 8.13 -10.96 6.43
CA LEU A 274 9.42 -11.63 6.26
C LEU A 274 10.25 -11.64 7.57
N GLN A 275 10.07 -10.64 8.42
CA GLN A 275 10.72 -10.50 9.74
C GLN A 275 9.83 -10.99 10.90
N ASN A 276 8.93 -11.96 10.64
CA ASN A 276 8.09 -12.61 11.66
C ASN A 276 7.19 -11.64 12.44
N GLY A 277 6.58 -10.68 11.74
CA GLY A 277 5.64 -9.71 12.29
C GLY A 277 6.31 -8.45 12.85
N LEU A 278 7.62 -8.25 12.63
CA LEU A 278 8.37 -7.09 13.11
C LEU A 278 8.75 -6.15 11.97
N PHE A 279 8.46 -4.87 12.13
CA PHE A 279 9.00 -3.82 11.27
C PHE A 279 9.80 -2.84 12.13
N ASN A 280 11.13 -2.80 11.94
CA ASN A 280 12.05 -2.08 12.83
C ASN A 280 11.86 -2.50 14.31
N SER A 281 11.36 -1.59 15.15
CA SER A 281 11.02 -1.84 16.56
C SER A 281 9.53 -2.03 16.81
N ASN A 282 8.71 -1.90 15.77
CA ASN A 282 7.26 -2.00 15.85
C ASN A 282 6.84 -3.45 15.57
N GLN A 283 5.87 -3.93 16.33
CA GLN A 283 5.33 -5.27 16.17
C GLN A 283 3.94 -5.17 15.56
N LEU A 284 3.77 -5.71 14.36
CA LEU A 284 2.48 -5.82 13.66
C LEU A 284 1.69 -7.03 14.17
N LEU A 285 2.36 -8.18 14.23
CA LEU A 285 1.85 -9.46 14.69
C LEU A 285 2.97 -10.19 15.44
N SER A 286 2.63 -11.19 16.25
CA SER A 286 3.61 -12.18 16.69
C SER A 286 4.02 -13.12 15.54
N GLY A 287 5.24 -13.64 15.60
CA GLY A 287 5.69 -14.64 14.63
C GLY A 287 4.80 -15.89 14.57
N ALA A 288 4.15 -16.26 15.67
CA ALA A 288 3.22 -17.38 15.69
C ALA A 288 1.96 -17.12 14.86
N SER A 289 1.47 -15.88 14.82
CA SER A 289 0.32 -15.54 13.98
C SER A 289 0.70 -15.36 12.53
N VAL A 290 1.89 -14.85 12.24
CA VAL A 290 2.43 -14.87 10.87
C VAL A 290 2.52 -16.32 10.37
N ASP A 291 3.05 -17.24 11.18
CA ASP A 291 3.11 -18.67 10.84
C ASP A 291 1.71 -19.27 10.63
N GLU A 292 0.73 -18.92 11.46
CA GLU A 292 -0.66 -19.38 11.32
C GLU A 292 -1.30 -18.87 10.01
N MET A 293 -1.07 -17.61 9.65
CA MET A 293 -1.57 -17.04 8.40
C MET A 293 -0.95 -17.69 7.16
N LEU A 294 0.34 -18.02 7.22
CA LEU A 294 1.14 -18.64 6.15
C LEU A 294 1.23 -20.17 6.26
N THR A 295 0.21 -20.80 6.83
CA THR A 295 0.05 -22.25 6.89
C THR A 295 -1.11 -22.67 5.99
N PHE A 296 -0.97 -23.79 5.27
CA PHE A 296 -2.10 -24.36 4.53
C PHE A 296 -3.22 -24.77 5.49
N GLN A 297 -4.31 -24.01 5.48
CA GLN A 297 -5.40 -24.12 6.44
C GLN A 297 -6.37 -25.27 6.08
N ILE A 298 -6.55 -25.51 4.78
CA ILE A 298 -7.54 -26.44 4.26
C ILE A 298 -6.97 -27.41 3.21
N PRO A 299 -5.81 -28.07 3.43
CA PRO A 299 -5.06 -28.80 2.40
C PRO A 299 -5.78 -29.98 1.72
N ASN A 300 -6.93 -30.42 2.26
CA ASN A 300 -7.77 -31.45 1.64
C ASN A 300 -8.85 -30.87 0.71
N ILE A 301 -9.09 -29.56 0.77
CA ILE A 301 -10.05 -28.80 -0.04
C ILE A 301 -9.26 -27.96 -1.05
N ASP A 302 -8.30 -27.18 -0.55
CA ASP A 302 -7.39 -26.36 -1.33
C ASP A 302 -6.00 -26.42 -0.67
N ASN A 303 -4.98 -26.79 -1.44
CA ASN A 303 -3.62 -27.00 -0.94
C ASN A 303 -2.69 -25.80 -1.09
N THR A 304 -3.22 -24.62 -1.43
CA THR A 304 -2.49 -23.34 -1.49
C THR A 304 -3.01 -22.35 -0.45
N GLN A 305 -4.24 -22.51 0.03
CA GLN A 305 -4.93 -21.54 0.89
C GLN A 305 -4.41 -21.47 2.34
N GLY A 306 -4.04 -20.25 2.75
CA GLY A 306 -3.81 -19.79 4.12
C GLY A 306 -4.96 -18.93 4.66
N LEU A 307 -4.70 -18.01 5.59
CA LEU A 307 -5.72 -17.09 6.14
C LEU A 307 -5.68 -15.74 5.40
N ASN A 308 -6.54 -15.54 4.40
CA ASN A 308 -6.50 -14.46 3.39
C ASN A 308 -5.22 -14.42 2.53
N TRP A 309 -4.28 -15.33 2.76
CA TRP A 309 -3.11 -15.57 1.94
C TRP A 309 -3.31 -16.85 1.14
N TYR A 310 -2.70 -16.96 -0.03
CA TYR A 310 -2.53 -18.25 -0.72
C TYR A 310 -1.13 -18.34 -1.31
N THR A 311 -0.76 -19.51 -1.85
CA THR A 311 0.49 -19.65 -2.59
C THR A 311 0.28 -19.65 -4.10
N GLU A 312 1.06 -18.84 -4.81
CA GLU A 312 1.11 -18.80 -6.27
C GLU A 312 2.39 -19.47 -6.79
N GLU A 313 2.27 -20.24 -7.89
CA GLU A 313 3.41 -20.89 -8.54
C GLU A 313 4.13 -19.88 -9.45
N ILE A 314 5.44 -19.70 -9.26
CA ILE A 314 6.29 -18.92 -10.17
C ILE A 314 7.32 -19.80 -10.88
N TYR A 315 7.71 -19.38 -12.09
CA TYR A 315 8.56 -20.17 -12.97
C TYR A 315 9.95 -19.55 -13.12
N LEU A 316 10.97 -20.28 -12.66
CA LEU A 316 12.35 -19.81 -12.73
C LEU A 316 12.95 -20.03 -14.12
N SER A 317 13.68 -19.06 -14.67
CA SER A 317 14.37 -19.10 -15.97
C SER A 317 15.39 -20.25 -16.10
N GLY A 318 15.97 -20.69 -14.98
CA GLY A 318 16.85 -21.85 -14.88
C GLY A 318 16.13 -23.21 -14.96
N GLY A 319 14.79 -23.19 -14.98
CA GLY A 319 13.92 -24.35 -14.85
C GLY A 319 13.62 -24.69 -13.38
N GLY A 320 12.34 -24.88 -13.08
CA GLY A 320 11.85 -25.14 -11.73
C GLY A 320 10.56 -24.37 -11.50
N VAL A 321 9.85 -24.77 -10.44
CA VAL A 321 8.67 -24.08 -9.94
C VAL A 321 8.85 -23.92 -8.45
N ILE A 322 8.49 -22.76 -7.92
CA ILE A 322 8.44 -22.50 -6.49
C ILE A 322 7.12 -21.80 -6.14
N ASP A 323 6.66 -22.01 -4.92
CA ASP A 323 5.47 -21.38 -4.38
C ASP A 323 5.84 -20.12 -3.61
N LEU A 324 5.18 -19.01 -3.90
CA LEU A 324 5.28 -17.77 -3.12
C LEU A 324 3.97 -17.51 -2.38
N TRP A 325 4.05 -17.10 -1.12
CA TRP A 325 2.88 -16.67 -0.36
C TRP A 325 2.48 -15.27 -0.78
N GLY A 326 1.22 -15.02 -1.06
CA GLY A 326 0.76 -13.69 -1.44
C GLY A 326 -0.69 -13.62 -1.82
N HIS A 327 -0.98 -12.65 -2.67
CA HIS A 327 -2.26 -12.49 -3.31
C HIS A 327 -2.09 -11.65 -4.58
N ASN A 328 -2.86 -11.96 -5.62
CA ASN A 328 -3.05 -11.10 -6.78
C ASN A 328 -4.24 -10.15 -6.60
N GLY A 329 -4.39 -9.16 -7.45
CA GLY A 329 -5.53 -8.25 -7.41
C GLY A 329 -5.90 -7.79 -8.80
N GLY A 330 -7.18 -7.94 -9.16
CA GLY A 330 -7.74 -7.40 -10.39
C GLY A 330 -8.98 -6.58 -10.08
N GLU A 331 -9.05 -5.39 -10.65
CA GLU A 331 -10.21 -4.50 -10.62
C GLU A 331 -10.32 -3.75 -11.96
N SER A 332 -11.45 -3.10 -12.21
CA SER A 332 -11.64 -2.33 -13.45
C SER A 332 -10.52 -1.28 -13.61
N GLY A 333 -9.65 -1.49 -14.59
CA GLY A 333 -8.48 -0.67 -14.87
C GLY A 333 -7.31 -0.78 -13.90
N ALA A 334 -7.20 -1.84 -13.10
CA ALA A 334 -6.06 -2.06 -12.21
C ALA A 334 -5.70 -3.55 -12.08
N THR A 335 -4.42 -3.85 -12.02
CA THR A 335 -3.93 -5.19 -11.68
C THR A 335 -2.71 -5.07 -10.78
N THR A 336 -2.61 -5.94 -9.78
CA THR A 336 -1.55 -5.89 -8.75
C THR A 336 -1.15 -7.29 -8.31
N GLU A 337 0.10 -7.43 -7.89
CA GLU A 337 0.69 -8.67 -7.37
C GLU A 337 1.52 -8.32 -6.13
N LEU A 338 1.36 -9.07 -5.05
CA LEU A 338 2.21 -8.98 -3.86
C LEU A 338 2.52 -10.39 -3.36
N TYR A 339 3.80 -10.74 -3.39
CA TYR A 339 4.27 -12.07 -3.00
C TYR A 339 5.51 -12.01 -2.12
N ILE A 340 5.62 -12.95 -1.18
CA ILE A 340 6.75 -13.14 -0.29
C ILE A 340 7.23 -14.59 -0.32
N ASN A 341 8.54 -14.74 -0.13
CA ASN A 341 9.22 -16.00 0.09
C ASN A 341 9.91 -15.96 1.46
N PRO A 342 9.27 -16.45 2.54
CA PRO A 342 9.86 -16.44 3.87
C PRO A 342 11.18 -17.22 3.96
N VAL A 343 11.35 -18.26 3.12
CA VAL A 343 12.55 -19.12 3.12
C VAL A 343 13.77 -18.37 2.59
N ASN A 344 13.62 -17.65 1.48
CA ASN A 344 14.69 -16.89 0.84
C ASN A 344 14.72 -15.41 1.28
N GLN A 345 13.77 -15.01 2.15
CA GLN A 345 13.60 -13.64 2.64
C GLN A 345 13.41 -12.63 1.51
N ILE A 346 12.64 -12.98 0.47
CA ILE A 346 12.38 -12.13 -0.70
C ILE A 346 10.92 -11.68 -0.68
N GLY A 347 10.66 -10.42 -1.00
CA GLY A 347 9.32 -9.89 -1.26
C GLY A 347 9.30 -9.20 -2.61
N ILE A 348 8.21 -9.35 -3.36
CA ILE A 348 8.02 -8.76 -4.68
C ILE A 348 6.65 -8.11 -4.72
N VAL A 349 6.60 -6.91 -5.29
CA VAL A 349 5.36 -6.22 -5.60
C VAL A 349 5.40 -5.65 -7.01
N VAL A 350 4.31 -5.82 -7.74
CA VAL A 350 4.08 -5.28 -9.09
C VAL A 350 2.70 -4.65 -9.10
N LEU A 351 2.63 -3.36 -9.38
CA LEU A 351 1.38 -2.57 -9.39
C LEU A 351 1.18 -1.95 -10.77
N SER A 352 -0.03 -2.03 -11.31
CA SER A 352 -0.38 -1.45 -12.60
C SER A 352 -1.75 -0.77 -12.55
N ASN A 353 -1.88 0.34 -13.28
CA ASN A 353 -3.16 1.04 -13.50
C ASN A 353 -3.78 0.72 -14.86
N GLY A 354 -3.55 -0.51 -15.33
CA GLY A 354 -4.26 -1.15 -16.43
C GLY A 354 -4.56 -2.61 -16.11
N GLU A 355 -5.33 -3.25 -16.98
CA GLU A 355 -5.69 -4.67 -16.88
C GLU A 355 -4.72 -5.51 -17.72
N GLY A 356 -4.05 -6.49 -17.12
CA GLY A 356 -3.11 -7.38 -17.81
C GLY A 356 -2.53 -8.46 -16.92
N GLU A 357 -1.81 -9.43 -17.50
CA GLU A 357 -1.12 -10.49 -16.74
C GLU A 357 0.22 -9.97 -16.19
N LEU A 358 0.39 -10.00 -14.87
CA LEU A 358 1.58 -9.45 -14.20
C LEU A 358 2.54 -10.54 -13.69
N LEU A 359 2.13 -11.80 -13.67
CA LEU A 359 2.91 -12.88 -13.08
C LEU A 359 4.25 -13.10 -13.80
N TYR A 360 4.33 -12.83 -15.11
CA TYR A 360 5.60 -12.90 -15.85
C TYR A 360 6.62 -11.85 -15.39
N VAL A 361 6.16 -10.69 -14.92
CA VAL A 361 7.05 -9.69 -14.31
C VAL A 361 7.48 -10.17 -12.92
N VAL A 362 6.59 -10.81 -12.15
CA VAL A 362 6.94 -11.42 -10.86
C VAL A 362 8.01 -12.50 -11.04
N ASP A 363 7.87 -13.37 -12.04
CA ASP A 363 8.86 -14.41 -12.39
C ASP A 363 10.27 -13.80 -12.60
N GLU A 364 10.37 -12.80 -13.47
CA GLU A 364 11.64 -12.13 -13.80
C GLU A 364 12.22 -11.39 -12.59
N LEU A 365 11.39 -10.67 -11.83
CA LEU A 365 11.82 -9.98 -10.61
C LEU A 365 12.33 -10.98 -9.56
N TYR A 366 11.72 -12.15 -9.43
CA TYR A 366 12.15 -13.17 -8.49
C TYR A 366 13.48 -13.79 -8.89
N ASP A 367 13.65 -14.13 -10.17
CA ASP A 367 14.92 -14.61 -10.71
C ASP A 367 16.04 -13.59 -10.47
N TYR A 368 15.76 -12.31 -10.73
CA TYR A 368 16.71 -11.24 -10.46
C TYR A 368 17.03 -11.16 -8.96
N ALA A 369 16.01 -11.20 -8.10
CA ALA A 369 16.16 -11.15 -6.65
C ALA A 369 17.07 -12.26 -6.11
N ILE A 370 17.00 -13.49 -6.65
CA ILE A 370 17.90 -14.59 -6.25
C ILE A 370 19.37 -14.23 -6.51
N SER A 371 19.65 -13.55 -7.63
CA SER A 371 21.00 -13.20 -8.05
C SER A 371 21.63 -12.05 -7.25
N LEU A 372 20.81 -11.21 -6.62
CA LEU A 372 21.26 -10.04 -5.87
C LEU A 372 21.89 -10.39 -4.52
N SER A 373 22.97 -9.69 -4.15
CA SER A 373 23.42 -9.62 -2.76
C SER A 373 22.67 -8.53 -2.00
N THR A 374 22.62 -8.63 -0.66
CA THR A 374 22.15 -7.53 0.20
C THR A 374 23.10 -6.34 0.13
N SER A 375 22.77 -5.43 -0.77
CA SER A 375 23.32 -4.08 -0.86
C SER A 375 22.18 -3.12 -1.18
N GLY A 376 21.11 -3.18 -0.38
CA GLY A 376 19.94 -2.33 -0.51
C GLY A 376 20.16 -0.93 0.07
N VAL A 377 19.12 -0.10 -0.04
CA VAL A 377 19.09 1.24 0.59
C VAL A 377 18.56 1.21 2.04
N GLY A 378 18.33 0.01 2.58
CA GLY A 378 17.68 -0.20 3.87
C GLY A 378 16.16 -0.31 3.74
N ASN A 379 15.45 -0.24 4.87
CA ASN A 379 13.98 -0.18 4.92
C ASN A 379 13.49 1.27 4.84
N PRO A 380 12.31 1.53 4.27
CA PRO A 380 11.64 2.81 4.43
C PRO A 380 11.56 3.16 5.92
N SER A 381 11.92 4.40 6.23
CA SER A 381 12.03 4.84 7.62
C SER A 381 10.66 5.16 8.20
N CYS A 382 10.39 4.64 9.40
CA CYS A 382 9.30 5.14 10.25
C CYS A 382 9.56 6.56 10.77
N ASP A 383 10.82 6.99 10.75
CA ASP A 383 11.14 8.36 11.05
C ASP A 383 10.64 9.21 9.89
N ASN A 384 9.49 9.85 10.12
CA ASN A 384 9.21 11.16 9.58
C ASN A 384 10.53 11.94 9.53
N VAL A 385 10.89 12.49 8.38
CA VAL A 385 11.94 13.52 8.33
C VAL A 385 11.35 14.75 9.04
N SER A 386 11.41 14.71 10.37
CA SER A 386 11.35 15.86 11.23
C SER A 386 12.52 16.75 10.80
N ILE A 387 12.21 17.91 10.24
CA ILE A 387 13.17 19.01 10.21
C ILE A 387 13.31 19.47 11.66
N ASP A 388 14.22 18.82 12.39
CA ASP A 388 14.72 19.20 13.72
C ASP A 388 13.65 19.80 14.67
N GLY A 389 12.52 19.11 14.85
CA GLY A 389 11.55 19.41 15.92
C GLY A 389 10.84 20.77 15.83
N THR A 390 10.72 21.36 14.64
CA THR A 390 10.03 22.65 14.46
C THR A 390 8.76 22.50 13.61
N THR A 391 7.59 22.56 14.24
CA THR A 391 6.30 22.61 13.54
C THR A 391 6.18 23.94 12.78
N ILE A 392 6.11 23.88 11.44
CA ILE A 392 5.83 25.06 10.62
C ILE A 392 4.33 25.36 10.67
N ILE A 393 3.95 26.43 11.38
CA ILE A 393 2.56 26.89 11.43
C ILE A 393 2.24 27.63 10.11
N THR A 394 1.26 27.12 9.34
CA THR A 394 0.88 27.56 7.99
C THR A 394 0.44 29.02 7.87
N SER A 395 0.19 29.72 8.99
CA SER A 395 -0.26 31.12 9.00
C SER A 395 0.80 32.15 8.60
N SER A 396 2.04 31.74 8.28
CA SER A 396 3.15 32.65 7.97
C SER A 396 4.01 32.21 6.77
N ILE A 397 3.46 31.46 5.82
CA ILE A 397 4.15 31.16 4.56
C ILE A 397 3.99 32.36 3.62
N ASN A 398 5.09 33.02 3.29
CA ASN A 398 5.14 34.07 2.28
C ASN A 398 5.85 33.54 1.04
N ALA A 399 5.17 33.60 -0.11
CA ALA A 399 5.77 33.27 -1.39
C ALA A 399 6.59 34.45 -1.90
N TYR A 400 7.78 34.14 -2.41
CA TYR A 400 8.73 35.12 -2.91
C TYR A 400 9.11 34.79 -4.36
N PRO A 401 9.17 35.77 -5.27
CA PRO A 401 9.63 35.53 -6.63
C PRO A 401 11.12 35.20 -6.65
N ASN A 402 11.56 34.48 -7.69
CA ASN A 402 12.98 34.20 -7.91
C ASN A 402 13.78 35.52 -8.05
N PRO A 403 14.91 35.72 -7.37
CA PRO A 403 15.76 36.90 -7.56
C PRO A 403 16.17 37.10 -9.01
N ALA A 404 16.23 38.36 -9.47
CA ALA A 404 16.60 38.67 -10.84
C ALA A 404 18.10 38.47 -11.14
N THR A 405 18.92 38.31 -10.09
CA THR A 405 20.40 38.29 -10.16
C THR A 405 21.03 37.09 -9.46
N ASP A 406 20.25 36.03 -9.20
CA ASP A 406 20.66 34.86 -8.39
C ASP A 406 21.16 35.22 -6.98
N ILE A 407 20.84 36.44 -6.52
CA ILE A 407 21.20 36.96 -5.21
C ILE A 407 19.95 37.55 -4.57
N PHE A 408 19.69 37.21 -3.31
CA PHE A 408 18.72 37.92 -2.49
C PHE A 408 19.38 38.48 -1.23
N THR A 409 18.82 39.59 -0.72
CA THR A 409 19.37 40.30 0.42
C THR A 409 18.51 40.07 1.65
N ILE A 410 19.15 39.65 2.73
CA ILE A 410 18.51 39.47 4.03
C ILE A 410 18.83 40.65 4.92
N GLU A 411 17.80 41.39 5.35
CA GLU A 411 17.93 42.43 6.37
C GLU A 411 17.46 41.89 7.73
N SER A 412 18.37 41.79 8.69
CA SER A 412 18.11 41.32 10.06
C SER A 412 18.47 42.38 11.11
N GLU A 413 17.61 42.59 12.11
CA GLU A 413 17.91 43.52 13.21
C GLU A 413 19.02 43.00 14.15
N LYS A 414 19.15 41.68 14.30
CA LYS A 414 20.03 41.03 15.29
C LYS A 414 20.97 39.96 14.71
N GLY A 415 20.86 39.66 13.43
CA GLY A 415 21.50 38.51 12.81
C GLY A 415 20.78 37.21 13.13
N GLY A 416 21.26 36.12 12.58
CA GLY A 416 20.68 34.79 12.76
C GLY A 416 21.17 33.81 11.71
N LEU A 417 20.66 32.59 11.78
CA LEU A 417 20.87 31.60 10.73
C LEU A 417 19.75 31.73 9.68
N VAL A 418 20.17 31.71 8.42
CA VAL A 418 19.28 31.56 7.28
C VAL A 418 19.57 30.21 6.67
N THR A 419 18.53 29.39 6.56
CA THR A 419 18.63 28.06 5.96
C THR A 419 17.64 27.92 4.82
N LEU A 420 18.11 27.43 3.68
CA LEU A 420 17.29 27.09 2.52
C LEU A 420 17.11 25.57 2.46
N TYR A 421 15.87 25.12 2.30
CA TYR A 421 15.51 23.72 2.13
C TYR A 421 14.79 23.50 0.81
N SER A 422 14.96 22.32 0.20
CA SER A 422 14.11 21.88 -0.91
C SER A 422 12.68 21.64 -0.43
N LEU A 423 11.74 21.47 -1.37
CA LEU A 423 10.38 21.05 -1.04
C LEU A 423 10.30 19.70 -0.30
N LEU A 424 11.33 18.86 -0.45
CA LEU A 424 11.47 17.57 0.24
C LEU A 424 12.22 17.70 1.59
N GLY A 425 12.38 18.92 2.11
CA GLY A 425 13.01 19.17 3.41
C GLY A 425 14.54 19.04 3.44
N LYS A 426 15.21 18.80 2.30
CA LYS A 426 16.67 18.71 2.24
C LYS A 426 17.30 20.08 2.41
N GLN A 427 18.16 20.24 3.41
CA GLN A 427 18.96 21.46 3.57
C GLN A 427 19.90 21.65 2.38
N ILE A 428 19.75 22.78 1.68
CA ILE A 428 20.54 23.15 0.50
C ILE A 428 21.69 24.09 0.88
N LEU A 429 21.40 25.07 1.72
CA LEU A 429 22.35 26.11 2.12
C LEU A 429 22.02 26.57 3.54
N THR A 430 23.04 26.79 4.37
CA THR A 430 22.91 27.51 5.63
C THR A 430 23.99 28.57 5.73
N GLN A 431 23.59 29.79 6.07
CA GLN A 431 24.50 30.92 6.23
C GLN A 431 24.14 31.71 7.48
N GLU A 432 25.15 32.02 8.30
CA GLU A 432 25.01 32.98 9.39
C GLU A 432 25.00 34.39 8.81
N VAL A 433 23.94 35.15 9.11
CA VAL A 433 23.78 36.53 8.68
C VAL A 433 23.82 37.46 9.88
N SER A 434 24.33 38.66 9.66
CA SER A 434 24.56 39.67 10.68
C SER A 434 23.48 40.76 10.65
N ARG A 435 23.46 41.63 9.64
CA ARG A 435 22.47 42.73 9.54
C ARG A 435 21.93 42.94 8.15
N VAL A 436 22.82 43.00 7.16
CA VAL A 436 22.45 43.02 5.75
C VAL A 436 23.47 42.14 5.07
N ASP A 437 23.03 40.97 4.62
CA ASP A 437 23.90 40.00 3.96
C ASP A 437 23.23 39.50 2.67
N GLU A 438 24.06 39.27 1.67
CA GLU A 438 23.65 38.70 0.39
C GLU A 438 23.78 37.18 0.45
N ILE A 439 22.80 36.50 -0.12
CA ILE A 439 22.79 35.05 -0.29
C ILE A 439 22.81 34.75 -1.79
N ASP A 440 23.88 34.11 -2.23
CA ASP A 440 24.10 33.67 -3.61
C ASP A 440 23.49 32.28 -3.83
N VAL A 441 22.52 32.20 -4.73
CA VAL A 441 21.82 30.98 -5.12
C VAL A 441 22.13 30.53 -6.55
N SER A 442 23.16 31.09 -7.18
CA SER A 442 23.54 30.77 -8.57
C SER A 442 23.92 29.30 -8.82
N LYS A 443 24.21 28.56 -7.75
CA LYS A 443 24.56 27.13 -7.80
C LYS A 443 23.42 26.21 -7.38
N ILE A 444 22.26 26.77 -7.09
CA ILE A 444 21.07 26.04 -6.67
C ILE A 444 20.19 25.82 -7.91
N GLU A 445 19.65 24.62 -8.07
CA GLU A 445 18.79 24.30 -9.22
C GLU A 445 17.51 25.15 -9.18
N SER A 446 16.97 25.50 -10.35
CA SER A 446 15.72 26.26 -10.43
C SER A 446 14.57 25.46 -9.82
N GLY A 447 13.85 26.02 -8.85
CA GLY A 447 12.77 25.33 -8.16
C GLY A 447 12.15 26.15 -7.02
N ASN A 448 11.19 25.55 -6.32
CA ASN A 448 10.63 26.13 -5.11
C ASN A 448 11.41 25.65 -3.89
N TYR A 449 11.61 26.54 -2.92
CA TYR A 449 12.39 26.27 -1.73
C TYR A 449 11.72 26.87 -0.50
N PHE A 450 11.92 26.23 0.65
CA PHE A 450 11.58 26.80 1.95
C PHE A 450 12.78 27.57 2.50
N LEU A 451 12.54 28.79 2.96
CA LEU A 451 13.54 29.61 3.63
C LEU A 451 13.17 29.71 5.11
N GLN A 452 14.02 29.16 5.98
CA GLN A 452 13.87 29.25 7.43
C GLN A 452 14.78 30.33 8.00
N LEU A 453 14.25 31.04 9.00
CA LEU A 453 14.89 32.17 9.66
C LEU A 453 14.74 31.99 11.17
N ASP A 454 15.82 31.56 11.84
CA ASP A 454 15.67 30.92 13.15
C ASP A 454 15.32 31.85 14.31
N ASN A 455 15.56 33.17 14.25
CA ASN A 455 15.40 34.00 15.46
C ASN A 455 15.30 35.53 15.34
N ALA A 456 14.84 36.10 14.22
CA ALA A 456 14.72 37.56 14.15
C ALA A 456 13.50 38.07 13.36
N ARG A 457 13.09 39.31 13.67
CA ARG A 457 12.29 40.14 12.77
C ARG A 457 13.16 40.47 11.56
N ILE A 458 13.18 39.55 10.61
CA ILE A 458 13.97 39.62 9.39
C ILE A 458 13.04 40.05 8.26
N LYS A 459 13.53 40.95 7.41
CA LYS A 459 12.86 41.35 6.17
C LYS A 459 13.68 40.81 5.01
N LEU A 460 13.08 39.91 4.23
CA LEU A 460 13.64 39.48 2.96
C LEU A 460 13.39 40.56 1.90
N VAL A 461 14.47 41.02 1.27
CA VAL A 461 14.42 41.98 0.15
C VAL A 461 14.99 41.28 -1.08
N ILE A 462 14.14 41.09 -2.08
CA ILE A 462 14.49 40.47 -3.35
C ILE A 462 14.63 41.58 -4.38
N HIS A 463 15.81 41.67 -4.99
CA HIS A 463 16.16 42.68 -5.98
C HIS A 463 15.99 42.16 -7.41
#